data_AF-A0A961BTS5-F1
#
_entry.id   AF-A0A961BTS5-F1
#
_cell.length_a   1.000
_cell.length_b   1.000
_cell.length_c   1.000
_cell.angle_alpha   90.00
_cell.angle_beta   90.00
_cell.angle_gamma   90.00
#
_symmetry.space_group_name_H-M   'P 1'
#
loop_
_entity.id
_entity.type
_entity.pdbx_description
1 polymer ?
#
loop_
_entity_poly.entity_id
_entity_poly.type
_entity_poly.pdbx_seq_one_letter_code
_entity_poly.pdbx_strand_id
1 'polypeptide(L)'
;KHALERDRPELAGRSTAIRTPAWTYVHRISDVDELYDRAVDPDERHNLAADPAHAGTVAELRTTMLDWLMATADAVPTEADPRFDAVGAIRG
;
A
#
# COMPACT_ATOMS: atom_id res chain seq x y z
N LYS A 1 17.82 -13.64 1.45
CA LYS A 1 16.43 -13.13 1.37
C LYS A 1 15.63 -13.44 2.66
N HIS A 2 15.51 -14.70 3.06
CA HIS A 2 14.79 -15.13 4.28
C HIS A 2 15.36 -14.71 5.66
N ALA A 3 16.49 -14.00 5.73
CA ALA A 3 17.11 -13.67 7.01
C ALA A 3 16.56 -12.38 7.62
N LEU A 4 16.21 -11.39 6.79
CA LEU A 4 15.67 -10.11 7.25
C LEU A 4 14.19 -10.21 7.70
N GLU A 5 13.42 -11.11 7.07
CA GLU A 5 12.01 -11.36 7.44
C GLU A 5 11.86 -12.09 8.79
N ARG A 6 12.92 -12.77 9.25
CA ARG A 6 12.90 -13.58 10.48
C ARG A 6 13.04 -12.75 11.75
N ASP A 7 13.80 -11.64 11.68
CA ASP A 7 14.10 -10.79 12.82
C ASP A 7 13.02 -9.73 13.10
N ARG A 8 12.15 -9.44 12.10
CA ARG A 8 11.04 -8.48 12.20
C ARG A 8 9.80 -8.95 11.42
N PRO A 9 9.11 -10.00 11.91
CA PRO A 9 7.92 -10.55 11.25
C PRO A 9 6.80 -9.52 11.07
N GLU A 10 6.78 -8.45 11.88
CA GLU A 10 5.84 -7.34 11.74
C GLU A 10 6.07 -6.48 10.49
N LEU A 11 7.24 -6.53 9.87
CA LEU A 11 7.55 -5.80 8.63
C LEU A 11 7.65 -6.74 7.42
N ALA A 12 7.79 -8.04 7.64
CA ALA A 12 7.91 -9.03 6.59
C ALA A 12 6.64 -9.05 5.71
N GLY A 13 6.82 -8.84 4.40
CA GLY A 13 5.75 -9.03 3.40
C GLY A 13 4.70 -7.93 3.27
N ARG A 14 4.79 -6.81 4.01
CA ARG A 14 3.86 -5.69 3.79
C ARG A 14 4.23 -4.91 2.53
N SER A 15 3.29 -4.87 1.60
CA SER A 15 3.39 -4.10 0.36
C SER A 15 2.06 -3.44 0.03
N THR A 16 2.13 -2.28 -0.63
CA THR A 16 0.96 -1.61 -1.22
C THR A 16 1.27 -1.32 -2.68
N ALA A 17 0.28 -1.45 -3.56
CA ALA A 17 0.45 -1.23 -4.98
C ALA A 17 -0.61 -0.27 -5.53
N ILE A 18 -0.23 0.48 -6.54
CA ILE A 18 -1.13 1.25 -7.41
C ILE A 18 -0.92 0.82 -8.85
N ARG A 19 -2.02 0.64 -9.57
CA ARG A 19 -2.01 0.19 -10.96
C ARG A 19 -2.87 1.13 -11.80
N THR A 20 -2.25 1.72 -12.81
CA THR A 20 -2.89 2.56 -13.82
C THR A 20 -2.83 1.85 -15.17
N PRO A 21 -3.45 2.37 -16.24
CA PRO A 21 -3.29 1.80 -17.58
C PRO A 21 -1.83 1.74 -18.03
N ALA A 22 -1.02 2.76 -17.70
CA ALA A 22 0.36 2.91 -18.16
C ALA A 22 1.40 2.34 -17.19
N TRP A 23 1.13 2.31 -15.88
CA TRP A 23 2.12 1.97 -14.87
C TRP A 23 1.60 1.01 -13.81
N THR A 24 2.46 0.12 -13.34
CA THR A 24 2.29 -0.62 -12.08
C THR A 24 3.40 -0.19 -11.13
N TYR A 25 3.05 0.28 -9.93
CA TYR A 25 4.00 0.60 -8.87
C TYR A 25 3.68 -0.18 -7.61
N VAL A 26 4.70 -0.82 -7.01
CA VAL A 26 4.59 -1.58 -5.75
C VAL A 26 5.59 -1.00 -4.77
N HIS A 27 5.10 -0.50 -3.64
CA HIS A 27 5.92 -0.10 -2.51
C HIS A 27 6.06 -1.27 -1.52
N ARG A 28 7.29 -1.59 -1.13
CA ARG A 28 7.58 -2.66 -0.16
C ARG A 28 8.28 -2.07 1.06
N ILE A 29 7.79 -2.40 2.26
CA ILE A 29 8.39 -1.90 3.51
C ILE A 29 9.75 -2.56 3.78
N SER A 30 9.91 -3.82 3.39
CA SER A 30 11.06 -4.67 3.72
C SER A 30 11.86 -5.14 2.52
N ASP A 31 11.55 -4.65 1.32
CA ASP A 31 12.25 -5.01 0.08
C ASP A 31 12.30 -3.77 -0.84
N VAL A 32 12.93 -3.91 -2.01
CA VAL A 32 12.98 -2.84 -3.00
C VAL A 32 11.60 -2.56 -3.61
N ASP A 33 11.36 -1.30 -3.94
CA ASP A 33 10.18 -0.90 -4.69
C ASP A 33 10.24 -1.45 -6.12
N GLU A 34 9.06 -1.59 -6.74
CA GLU A 34 8.91 -2.07 -8.11
C GLU A 34 8.13 -1.07 -8.96
N LEU A 35 8.60 -0.81 -10.18
CA LEU A 35 7.92 0.02 -11.17
C LEU A 35 7.99 -0.68 -12.53
N TYR A 36 6.84 -0.80 -13.20
CA TYR A 36 6.73 -1.41 -14.53
C TYR A 36 5.98 -0.49 -15.49
N ASP A 37 6.57 -0.24 -16.66
CA ASP A 37 5.89 0.38 -17.80
C ASP A 37 5.03 -0.68 -18.49
N ARG A 38 3.72 -0.55 -18.39
CA ARG A 38 2.77 -1.55 -18.90
C ARG A 38 2.53 -1.43 -20.40
N ALA A 39 2.86 -0.29 -20.99
CA ALA A 39 2.73 -0.08 -22.43
C ALA A 39 3.87 -0.77 -23.18
N VAL A 40 5.07 -0.75 -22.60
CA VAL A 40 6.28 -1.34 -23.18
C VAL A 40 6.53 -2.76 -22.67
N ASP A 41 6.16 -3.05 -21.43
CA ASP A 41 6.35 -4.35 -20.78
C ASP A 41 5.04 -4.87 -20.15
N PRO A 42 4.10 -5.38 -20.97
CA PRO A 42 2.81 -5.89 -20.49
C PRO A 42 2.94 -7.07 -19.52
N ASP A 43 4.05 -7.80 -19.60
CA ASP A 43 4.37 -8.94 -18.74
C ASP A 43 5.08 -8.53 -17.44
N GLU A 44 5.35 -7.24 -17.23
CA GLU A 44 5.94 -6.67 -16.01
C GLU A 44 7.24 -7.38 -15.57
N ARG A 45 8.15 -7.61 -16.51
CA ARG A 45 9.41 -8.34 -16.27
C ARG A 45 10.59 -7.42 -15.91
N HIS A 46 10.52 -6.14 -16.22
CA HIS A 46 11.63 -5.20 -16.06
C HIS A 46 11.30 -4.15 -14.99
N ASN A 47 11.88 -4.32 -13.79
CA ASN A 47 11.72 -3.35 -12.72
C ASN A 47 12.55 -2.08 -12.98
N LEU A 48 11.87 -0.94 -13.13
CA LEU A 48 12.42 0.38 -13.40
C LEU A 48 12.55 1.26 -12.14
N ALA A 49 12.17 0.78 -10.96
CA ALA A 49 12.10 1.62 -9.75
C ALA A 49 13.47 2.17 -9.30
N ALA A 50 14.56 1.48 -9.63
CA ALA A 50 15.92 1.92 -9.31
C ALA A 50 16.52 2.85 -10.38
N ASP A 51 15.86 3.06 -11.51
CA ASP A 51 16.34 3.93 -12.58
C ASP A 51 16.02 5.40 -12.26
N PRO A 52 17.05 6.28 -12.13
CA PRO A 52 16.85 7.70 -11.87
C PRO A 52 15.98 8.41 -12.93
N ALA A 53 15.92 7.91 -14.16
CA ALA A 53 15.07 8.46 -15.21
C ALA A 53 13.57 8.36 -14.86
N HIS A 54 13.20 7.39 -14.03
CA HIS A 54 11.81 7.14 -13.62
C HIS A 54 11.50 7.62 -12.18
N ALA A 55 12.43 8.31 -11.52
CA ALA A 55 12.24 8.80 -10.15
C ALA A 55 11.03 9.72 -9.99
N GLY A 56 10.74 10.54 -11.01
CA GLY A 56 9.54 11.39 -11.03
C GLY A 56 8.24 10.57 -11.03
N THR A 57 8.17 9.53 -11.88
CA THR A 57 7.02 8.62 -11.96
C THR A 57 6.80 7.86 -10.65
N VAL A 58 7.89 7.38 -10.02
CA VAL A 58 7.81 6.75 -8.70
C VAL A 58 7.22 7.72 -7.66
N ALA A 59 7.71 8.96 -7.61
CA ALA A 59 7.25 9.96 -6.65
C ALA A 59 5.76 10.30 -6.84
N GLU A 60 5.31 10.45 -8.09
CA GLU A 60 3.92 10.74 -8.43
C GLU A 60 2.98 9.59 -8.01
N LEU A 61 3.32 8.35 -8.38
CA LEU A 61 2.50 7.19 -8.06
C LEU A 61 2.48 6.90 -6.56
N ARG A 62 3.61 7.11 -5.87
CA ARG A 62 3.68 6.99 -4.41
C ARG A 62 2.78 8.01 -3.72
N THR A 63 2.79 9.26 -4.17
CA THR A 63 1.93 10.33 -3.63
C THR A 63 0.46 9.99 -3.86
N THR A 64 0.10 9.61 -5.09
CA THR A 64 -1.27 9.21 -5.44
C THR A 64 -1.77 8.05 -4.59
N MET A 65 -0.92 7.04 -4.38
CA MET A 65 -1.24 5.89 -3.53
C MET A 65 -1.43 6.30 -2.07
N LEU A 66 -0.57 7.19 -1.55
CA LEU A 66 -0.71 7.71 -0.19
C LEU A 66 -2.00 8.51 -0.03
N ASP A 67 -2.34 9.38 -0.98
CA ASP A 67 -3.57 10.17 -0.95
C ASP A 67 -4.81 9.26 -0.94
N TRP A 68 -4.80 8.20 -1.76
CA TRP A 68 -5.88 7.22 -1.76
C TRP A 68 -5.98 6.45 -0.44
N LEU A 69 -4.84 6.03 0.14
CA LEU A 69 -4.81 5.40 1.45
C LEU A 69 -5.37 6.35 2.53
N MET A 70 -4.97 7.60 2.54
CA MET A 70 -5.46 8.60 3.51
C MET A 70 -6.96 8.86 3.34
N ALA A 71 -7.47 8.86 2.12
CA ALA A 71 -8.89 9.08 1.85
C ALA A 71 -9.77 7.88 2.24
N THR A 72 -9.20 6.68 2.39
CA THR A 72 -9.96 5.43 2.58
C THR A 72 -9.65 4.70 3.90
N ALA A 73 -8.52 4.99 4.53
CA ALA A 73 -8.13 4.42 5.82
C ALA A 73 -8.99 5.04 6.93
N ASP A 74 -9.97 4.28 7.39
CA ASP A 74 -10.84 4.56 8.54
C ASP A 74 -11.65 5.87 8.48
N ALA A 75 -12.66 5.87 7.62
CA ALA A 75 -13.86 6.65 7.89
C ALA A 75 -14.66 5.94 9.01
N VAL A 76 -14.50 6.38 10.26
CA VAL A 76 -15.42 6.01 11.33
C VAL A 76 -16.80 6.57 10.98
N PRO A 77 -17.85 5.75 10.81
CA PRO A 77 -19.19 6.26 10.60
C PRO A 77 -19.57 7.22 11.74
N THR A 78 -20.15 8.37 11.42
CA THR A 78 -20.60 9.33 12.44
C THR A 78 -21.81 8.81 13.23
N GLU A 79 -22.52 7.82 12.69
CA GLU A 79 -23.57 7.10 13.39
C GLU A 79 -22.96 6.01 14.27
N ALA A 80 -23.30 6.02 15.57
CA ALA A 80 -22.94 4.96 16.48
C ALA A 80 -23.49 3.62 15.94
N ASP A 81 -22.62 2.63 15.84
CA ASP A 81 -23.04 1.29 15.45
C ASP A 81 -23.88 0.70 16.60
N PRO A 82 -25.16 0.33 16.35
CA PRO A 82 -26.09 -0.11 17.39
C PRO A 82 -25.64 -1.39 18.11
N ARG A 83 -24.61 -2.09 17.60
CA ARG A 83 -23.98 -3.22 18.29
C ARG A 83 -23.17 -2.79 19.53
N PHE A 84 -22.81 -1.51 19.65
CA PHE A 84 -22.07 -0.97 20.79
C PHE A 84 -22.96 -0.22 21.81
N ASP A 85 -24.26 -0.06 21.55
CA ASP A 85 -25.20 0.68 22.43
C ASP A 85 -25.77 -0.15 23.61
N ALA A 86 -25.33 -1.40 23.81
CA ALA A 86 -25.92 -2.28 24.82
C ALA A 86 -24.90 -3.05 25.67
N VAL A 87 -23.93 -2.36 26.28
CA VAL A 87 -23.24 -2.89 27.48
C VAL A 87 -23.26 -1.84 28.58
N GLY A 88 -24.43 -1.66 29.21
CA GLY A 88 -24.61 -0.68 30.27
C GLY A 88 -25.87 -0.83 31.11
N ALA A 89 -26.48 -2.02 31.15
CA ALA A 89 -27.64 -2.29 32.01
C ALA A 89 -27.44 -3.58 32.85
N ILE A 90 -26.29 -3.69 33.51
CA ILE A 90 -26.21 -4.51 34.74
C ILE A 90 -26.43 -3.54 35.90
N ARG A 91 -27.71 -3.28 36.21
CA ARG A 91 -28.10 -2.61 37.46
C ARG A 91 -28.04 -3.65 38.58
N GLY A 92 -27.31 -3.31 39.64
CA GLY A 92 -27.47 -3.92 40.97
C GLY A 92 -28.72 -3.44 41.68
#